data_AF-A0A1G9MP73-F1
#
_entry.id   AF-A0A1G9MP73-F1
#
_cell.length_a   1.000
_cell.length_b   1.000
_cell.length_c   1.000
_cell.angle_alpha   90.00
_cell.angle_beta   90.00
_cell.angle_gamma   90.00
#
_symmetry.space_group_name_H-M   'P 1'
#
loop_
_entity.id
_entity.type
_entity.pdbx_description
1 polymer ?
#
loop_
_entity_poly.entity_id
_entity_poly.type
_entity_poly.pdbx_seq_one_letter_code
_entity_poly.pdbx_strand_id
1 'polypeptide(L)' 'MNEFEEYLRSLGTLSEKSIKDDMSRINIMKSRNIDYTKGEEYVKAKLEKTNLSESTIKSCLRLCRRYQEYNIK' A
#
# COMPACT_ATOMS: atom_id res chain seq x y z
N MET A 1 -6.66 -15.85 3.84
CA MET A 1 -6.28 -14.54 4.39
C MET A 1 -5.09 -14.06 3.55
N ASN A 2 -4.95 -12.76 3.28
CA ASN A 2 -3.88 -12.30 2.38
C ASN A 2 -2.53 -12.41 3.11
N GLU A 3 -1.54 -13.15 2.59
CA GLU A 3 -0.24 -13.36 3.25
C GLU A 3 0.43 -12.03 3.63
N PHE A 4 0.24 -11.00 2.81
CA PHE A 4 0.72 -9.66 3.11
C PHE A 4 0.03 -9.03 4.33
N GLU A 5 -1.26 -9.27 4.54
CA GLU A 5 -1.98 -8.79 5.74
C GLU A 5 -1.46 -9.50 7.00
N GLU A 6 -1.19 -10.81 6.91
CA GLU A 6 -0.56 -11.58 8.00
C GLU A 6 0.83 -11.04 8.32
N TYR A 7 1.63 -10.71 7.29
CA TYR A 7 2.91 -10.02 7.48
C TYR A 7 2.74 -8.69 8.25
N LEU A 8 1.79 -7.84 7.83
CA LEU A 8 1.54 -6.57 8.52
C LEU A 8 1.14 -6.76 9.99
N ARG A 9 0.35 -7.80 10.29
CA ARG A 9 0.00 -8.19 11.66
C ARG A 9 1.22 -8.68 12.44
N SER A 10 2.11 -9.44 11.80
CA SER A 10 3.33 -9.98 12.41
C SER A 10 4.35 -8.91 12.81
N LEU A 11 4.29 -7.70 12.23
CA LEU A 11 5.19 -6.61 12.58
C LEU A 11 5.02 -6.12 14.03
N GLY A 12 3.87 -6.35 14.67
CA GLY A 12 3.58 -5.97 16.06
C GLY A 12 3.57 -4.46 16.35
N THR A 13 3.99 -3.62 15.41
CA THR A 13 4.09 -2.15 15.51
C THR A 13 2.90 -1.42 14.91
N LEU A 14 2.02 -2.13 14.19
CA LEU A 14 0.84 -1.58 13.54
C LEU A 14 -0.42 -1.90 14.34
N SER A 15 -1.26 -0.88 14.57
CA SER A 15 -2.60 -1.10 15.09
C SER A 15 -3.49 -1.77 14.05
N GLU A 16 -4.53 -2.48 14.50
CA GLU A 16 -5.56 -3.06 13.62
C GLU A 16 -6.17 -2.03 12.66
N LYS A 17 -6.38 -0.81 13.16
CA LYS A 17 -6.87 0.31 12.34
C LYS A 17 -5.89 0.65 11.23
N SER A 18 -4.59 0.74 11.54
CA SER A 18 -3.55 1.01 10.55
C SER A 18 -3.47 -0.07 9.48
N ILE A 19 -3.65 -1.34 9.85
CA ILE A 19 -3.67 -2.47 8.92
C ILE A 19 -4.89 -2.34 7.99
N LYS A 20 -6.07 -2.06 8.53
CA LYS A 20 -7.28 -1.83 7.72
C LYS A 20 -7.14 -0.64 6.77
N ASP A 21 -6.54 0.46 7.23
CA ASP A 21 -6.27 1.64 6.40
C ASP A 21 -5.35 1.29 5.22
N ASP A 22 -4.31 0.50 5.48
CA ASP A 22 -3.39 0.00 4.45
C ASP A 22 -4.10 -0.93 3.44
N MET A 23 -4.92 -1.86 3.91
CA MET A 23 -5.73 -2.72 3.02
C MET A 23 -6.71 -1.90 2.16
N SER A 24 -7.25 -0.80 2.70
CA SER A 24 -8.05 0.15 1.93
C SER A 24 -7.25 0.83 0.81
N ARG A 25 -5.96 1.14 1.02
CA ARG A 25 -5.08 1.69 -0.03
C ARG A 25 -4.85 0.69 -1.17
N ILE A 26 -4.77 -0.61 -0.88
CA ILE A 26 -4.73 -1.65 -1.93
C ILE A 26 -5.98 -1.57 -2.81
N ASN A 27 -7.17 -1.46 -2.21
CA ASN A 27 -8.43 -1.37 -2.95
C ASN A 27 -8.52 -0.09 -3.80
N ILE A 28 -8.03 1.04 -3.27
CA ILE A 28 -7.94 2.31 -4.01
C ILE A 28 -7.05 2.17 -5.25
N MET A 29 -5.90 1.51 -5.11
CA MET A 29 -4.97 1.30 -6.22
C MET A 29 -5.52 0.29 -7.24
N LYS A 30 -6.07 -0.84 -6.78
CA LYS A 30 -6.69 -1.86 -7.65
C LYS A 30 -7.85 -1.31 -8.47
N SER A 31 -8.74 -0.52 -7.86
CA SER A 31 -9.86 0.11 -8.58
C SER A 31 -9.43 1.11 -9.67
N ARG A 32 -8.17 1.56 -9.63
CA ARG A 32 -7.55 2.45 -10.62
C ARG A 32 -6.59 1.72 -11.56
N ASN A 33 -6.56 0.39 -11.53
CA ASN A 33 -5.63 -0.44 -12.29
C ASN A 33 -4.15 -0.08 -12.01
N ILE A 34 -3.85 0.27 -10.75
CA ILE A 34 -2.51 0.56 -10.27
C ILE A 34 -2.02 -0.65 -9.50
N ASP A 35 -0.97 -1.28 -10.01
CA ASP A 35 -0.32 -2.41 -9.38
C ASP A 35 0.70 -1.91 -8.33
N TYR A 36 0.35 -2.11 -7.04
CA TYR A 36 1.18 -1.70 -5.91
C TYR A 36 2.44 -2.56 -5.73
N THR A 37 2.51 -3.71 -6.41
CA THR A 37 3.64 -4.64 -6.33
C THR A 37 4.83 -4.22 -7.20
N LYS A 38 4.60 -3.32 -8.18
CA LYS A 38 5.62 -2.79 -9.09
C LYS A 38 6.57 -1.75 -8.49
N GLY A 39 6.43 -1.49 -7.20
CA GLY A 39 7.31 -0.59 -6.44
C GLY A 39 6.89 0.87 -6.47
N GLU A 40 7.54 1.65 -5.61
CA GLU A 40 7.13 3.01 -5.27
C GLU A 40 7.15 3.97 -6.46
N GLU A 41 8.19 3.95 -7.31
CA GLU A 41 8.32 4.87 -8.44
C GLU A 41 7.20 4.69 -9.47
N TYR A 42 6.90 3.44 -9.82
CA TYR A 42 5.79 3.11 -10.72
C TYR A 42 4.46 3.63 -10.16
N VAL A 43 4.20 3.32 -8.88
CA VAL A 43 2.95 3.69 -8.22
C VAL A 43 2.83 5.21 -8.10
N LYS A 44 3.92 5.91 -7.75
CA LYS A 44 3.97 7.37 -7.67
C LYS A 44 3.59 8.01 -9.02
N ALA A 45 4.23 7.60 -10.11
CA ALA A 45 3.97 8.13 -11.45
C ALA A 45 2.53 7.89 -11.93
N LYS A 46 1.86 6.84 -11.42
CA LYS A 46 0.45 6.56 -11.71
C LYS A 46 -0.51 7.36 -10.83
N LEU A 47 -0.23 7.44 -9.53
CA LEU A 47 -1.07 8.15 -8.56
C LEU A 47 -1.09 9.66 -8.79
N GLU A 48 0.02 10.25 -9.22
CA GLU A 48 0.10 11.68 -9.57
C GLU A 48 -0.81 12.06 -10.75
N LYS A 49 -1.25 11.09 -11.56
CA LYS A 49 -2.20 11.30 -12.67
C LYS A 49 -3.67 11.13 -12.23
N THR A 50 -3.92 10.90 -10.94
CA THR A 50 -5.26 10.69 -10.39
C THR A 50 -5.75 11.93 -9.65
N ASN A 51 -7.05 11.96 -9.30
CA ASN A 51 -7.66 13.01 -8.49
C ASN A 51 -7.50 12.82 -6.97
N LEU A 52 -6.55 11.99 -6.53
CA LEU A 52 -6.35 11.71 -5.11
C LEU A 52 -5.61 12.85 -4.40
N SER A 53 -5.92 13.04 -3.12
CA SER A 53 -5.20 13.99 -2.28
C SER A 53 -3.74 13.55 -2.08
N GLU A 54 -2.84 14.52 -1.90
CA GLU A 54 -1.43 14.25 -1.61
C GLU A 54 -1.24 13.34 -0.38
N SER A 55 -2.08 13.51 0.65
CA SER A 55 -2.11 12.65 1.84
C SER A 55 -2.47 11.19 1.54
N THR A 56 -3.37 10.97 0.58
CA THR A 56 -3.75 9.63 0.11
C THR A 56 -2.61 9.02 -0.69
N ILE A 57 -1.98 9.79 -1.58
CA ILE A 57 -0.81 9.35 -2.36
C ILE A 57 0.31 8.91 -1.42
N LYS A 58 0.69 9.74 -0.44
CA LYS A 58 1.69 9.40 0.59
C LYS A 58 1.36 8.10 1.33
N SER A 59 0.09 7.88 1.65
CA SER A 59 -0.36 6.64 2.32
C SER A 59 -0.24 5.41 1.41
N CYS A 60 -0.57 5.54 0.11
CA CYS A 60 -0.37 4.46 -0.86
C CYS A 60 1.12 4.13 -1.06
N LEU A 61 1.99 5.15 -1.14
CA LEU A 61 3.43 4.92 -1.29
C LEU A 61 4.03 4.23 -0.06
N ARG A 62 3.59 4.59 1.15
CA ARG A 62 3.98 3.88 2.38
C ARG A 62 3.63 2.40 2.34
N LEU A 63 2.44 2.06 1.84
CA LEU A 63 2.05 0.65 1.65
C LEU A 63 2.99 -0.06 0.67
N CYS A 64 3.35 0.59 -0.45
CA CYS A 64 4.24 0.00 -1.45
C CYS A 64 5.61 -0.35 -0.84
N ARG A 65 6.17 0.52 0.02
CA ARG A 65 7.42 0.23 0.76
C ARG A 65 7.27 -1.00 1.67
N ARG A 66 6.18 -1.08 2.43
CA ARG A 66 5.91 -2.25 3.30
C ARG A 66 5.79 -3.55 2.49
N TYR A 67 5.20 -3.47 1.29
CA TYR A 67 5.11 -4.62 0.40
C TYR A 67 6.47 -5.02 -0.19
N GLN A 68 7.32 -4.04 -0.49
CA GLN A 68 8.71 -4.34 -0.89
C GLN A 68 9.50 -5.00 0.24
N GLU A 69 9.37 -4.52 1.48
CA GLU A 69 9.97 -5.16 2.66
C GLU A 69 9.48 -6.61 2.85
N TYR A 70 8.18 -6.85 2.62
CA TYR A 70 7.60 -8.20 2.62
C TYR A 70 8.24 -9.12 1.57
N ASN A 71 8.42 -8.64 0.33
CA ASN A 71 9.01 -9.43 -0.75
C ASN A 71 10.51 -9.70 -0.61
N ILE A 72 11.20 -9.04 0.33
CA ILE A 72 12.63 -9.26 0.63
C ILE A 72 12.82 -10.32 1.74
N LYS A 73 11.76 -10.62 2.51
CA LYS A 73 11.78 -11.70 3.53
C LYS A 73 11.83 -13.07 2.89
#